data_AF-A0A350XB74-F1
#
_entry.id   AF-A0A350XB74-F1
#
_cell.length_a   1.000
_cell.length_b   1.000
_cell.length_c   1.000
_cell.angle_alpha   90.00
_cell.angle_beta   90.00
_cell.angle_gamma   90.00
#
_symmetry.space_group_name_H-M   'P 1'
#
loop_
_entity.id
_entity.type
_entity.pdbx_description
1 polymer ?
#
loop_
_entity_poly.entity_id
_entity_poly.type
_entity_poly.pdbx_seq_one_letter_code
_entity_poly.pdbx_strand_id
1 'polypeptide(L)'
;MEKDFGQEFNLPTPQPGEIWELNRWVRSPLLFSKQEQQQLYSEAARRFLEGKSPSRYVTIVNEPEPPLDPEAEWQVVSVMLMSPETNFVSDVDLFIPQEISGVGQDLLAQTWHILPMLTCNLLQPVGRRLSREIYDLLMTVGDYYLGLVDAAPSPPEIEALGLKIASISSSQQPEIQAFHRQEQAWSDVLLVPLAAARAYLKRMKLMDSVLNEAIQISRNLSVETKSAEDCQI
;
A
#
# COMPACT_ATOMS: atom_id res chain seq x y z
N MET A 1 7.48 13.85 28.30
CA MET A 1 6.38 14.74 27.88
C MET A 1 5.55 13.93 26.91
N GLU A 2 4.68 13.09 27.46
CA GLU A 2 3.72 12.30 26.70
C GLU A 2 2.76 13.27 26.01
N LYS A 3 2.75 13.24 24.69
CA LYS A 3 1.64 13.84 23.94
C LYS A 3 0.67 12.71 23.64
N ASP A 4 -0.46 12.83 24.32
CA ASP A 4 -1.72 12.16 24.08
C ASP A 4 -2.07 12.25 22.58
N PHE A 5 -1.96 11.15 21.84
CA PHE A 5 -2.38 11.05 20.44
C PHE A 5 -3.82 10.54 20.37
N GLY A 6 -4.71 11.23 21.10
CA GLY A 6 -6.16 11.08 21.00
C GLY A 6 -6.73 12.00 19.93
N GLN A 7 -6.43 11.75 18.66
CA GLN A 7 -7.30 12.20 17.57
C GLN A 7 -7.57 10.98 16.69
N GLU A 8 -8.68 10.31 16.96
CA GLU A 8 -9.35 9.45 15.99
C GLU A 8 -9.73 10.33 14.79
N PHE A 9 -8.80 10.45 13.84
CA PHE A 9 -9.14 10.93 12.52
C PHE A 9 -10.01 9.85 11.88
N ASN A 10 -11.33 10.03 11.96
CA ASN A 10 -12.29 9.33 11.10
C ASN A 10 -12.05 9.79 9.65
N LEU A 11 -10.94 9.32 9.06
CA LEU A 11 -10.69 9.48 7.64
C LEU A 11 -11.76 8.70 6.88
N PRO A 12 -12.32 9.28 5.80
CA PRO A 12 -13.26 8.55 4.97
C PRO A 12 -12.59 7.29 4.41
N THR A 13 -13.35 6.20 4.31
CA THR A 13 -12.85 4.97 3.70
C THR A 13 -12.45 5.25 2.25
N PRO A 14 -11.18 5.04 1.87
CA PRO A 14 -10.69 5.37 0.53
C PRO A 14 -11.45 4.57 -0.54
N GLN A 15 -11.72 5.22 -1.67
CA GLN A 15 -12.52 4.65 -2.77
C GLN A 15 -11.69 4.51 -4.06
N PRO A 16 -11.94 3.49 -4.90
CA PRO A 16 -11.24 3.29 -6.17
C PRO A 16 -11.19 4.53 -7.05
N GLY A 17 -10.02 4.88 -7.58
CA GLY A 17 -9.78 6.05 -8.41
C GLY A 17 -9.57 7.36 -7.64
N GLU A 18 -9.72 7.38 -6.31
CA GLU A 18 -9.32 8.54 -5.52
C GLU A 18 -7.79 8.65 -5.46
N ILE A 19 -7.29 9.88 -5.48
CA ILE A 19 -5.87 10.17 -5.29
C ILE A 19 -5.66 10.61 -3.84
N TRP A 20 -4.65 10.06 -3.19
CA TRP A 20 -4.35 10.31 -1.80
C TRP A 20 -2.88 10.68 -1.62
N GLU A 21 -2.62 11.66 -0.75
CA GLU A 21 -1.27 11.95 -0.27
C GLU A 21 -0.88 10.94 0.81
N LEU A 22 0.39 10.55 0.83
CA LEU A 22 0.92 9.61 1.81
C LEU A 22 1.45 10.31 3.05
N ASN A 23 1.21 9.68 4.21
CA ASN A 23 1.73 10.17 5.48
C ASN A 23 3.23 9.86 5.61
N ARG A 24 3.99 10.84 6.10
CA ARG A 24 5.42 10.66 6.42
C ARG A 24 5.63 10.00 7.78
N TRP A 25 4.63 10.08 8.66
CA TRP A 25 4.60 9.37 9.94
C TRP A 25 3.88 8.05 9.77
N VAL A 26 4.62 7.09 9.24
CA VAL A 26 4.12 5.77 8.96
C VAL A 26 3.81 5.03 10.27
N ARG A 27 2.57 4.56 10.37
CA ARG A 27 2.03 3.74 11.45
C ARG A 27 2.27 2.27 11.15
N SER A 28 2.62 1.53 12.19
CA SER A 28 2.87 0.09 12.16
C SER A 28 2.53 -0.52 13.51
N PRO A 29 1.99 -1.76 13.57
CA PRO A 29 1.77 -2.45 14.83
C PRO A 29 3.06 -2.85 15.56
N LEU A 30 4.21 -2.85 14.86
CA LEU A 30 5.52 -3.10 15.46
C LEU A 30 6.31 -1.80 15.52
N LEU A 31 6.91 -1.55 16.69
CA LEU A 31 7.82 -0.42 16.87
C LEU A 31 9.23 -0.86 16.48
N PHE A 32 9.82 -0.16 15.51
CA PHE A 32 11.18 -0.40 15.06
C PHE A 32 12.15 0.57 15.72
N SER A 33 13.25 0.04 16.25
CA SER A 33 14.41 0.83 16.66
C SER A 33 15.01 1.58 15.46
N LYS A 34 15.81 2.62 15.73
CA LYS A 34 16.50 3.37 14.66
C LYS A 34 17.40 2.47 13.81
N GLN A 35 18.04 1.47 14.41
CA GLN A 35 18.90 0.54 13.69
C GLN A 35 18.10 -0.37 12.76
N GLU A 36 16.95 -0.89 13.22
CA GLU A 36 16.04 -1.68 12.38
C GLU A 36 15.48 -0.82 11.25
N GLN A 37 15.09 0.42 11.51
CA GLN A 37 14.63 1.34 10.46
C GLN A 37 15.71 1.58 9.39
N GLN A 38 16.99 1.66 9.78
CA GLN A 38 18.10 1.79 8.81
C GLN A 38 18.32 0.53 7.97
N GLN A 39 17.95 -0.64 8.47
CA GLN A 39 18.08 -1.91 7.76
C GLN A 39 16.87 -2.23 6.88
N LEU A 40 15.67 -1.86 7.34
CA LEU A 40 14.40 -2.19 6.71
C LEU A 40 14.01 -1.21 5.61
N TYR A 41 14.33 0.08 5.77
CA TYR A 41 13.99 1.10 4.79
C TYR A 41 15.20 1.47 3.93
N SER A 42 15.03 1.44 2.61
CA SER A 42 15.98 2.01 1.66
C SER A 42 16.30 3.48 1.95
N GLU A 43 17.40 3.99 1.39
CA GLU A 43 17.72 5.42 1.45
C GLU A 43 16.59 6.30 0.89
N ALA A 44 15.95 5.87 -0.21
CA ALA A 44 14.84 6.58 -0.82
C ALA A 44 13.65 6.73 0.14
N ALA A 45 13.28 5.63 0.79
CA ALA A 45 12.21 5.60 1.77
C ALA A 45 12.54 6.46 3.00
N ARG A 46 13.75 6.33 3.56
CA ARG A 46 14.18 7.12 4.72
C ARG A 46 14.15 8.61 4.46
N ARG A 47 14.63 9.05 3.29
CA ARG A 47 14.57 10.47 2.91
C ARG A 47 13.13 11.00 2.87
N PHE A 48 12.16 10.19 2.44
CA PHE A 48 10.75 10.57 2.46
C PHE A 48 10.22 10.72 3.89
N LEU A 49 10.47 9.73 4.75
CA LEU A 49 10.07 9.75 6.16
C LEU A 49 10.69 10.94 6.91
N GLU A 50 11.91 11.34 6.55
CA GLU A 50 12.62 12.49 7.13
C GLU A 50 12.19 13.85 6.55
N GLY A 51 11.25 13.91 5.61
CA GLY A 51 10.84 15.18 4.98
C GLY A 51 11.84 15.73 3.95
N LYS A 52 12.81 14.92 3.50
CA LYS A 52 13.89 15.31 2.58
C LYS A 52 13.61 14.97 1.10
N SER A 53 12.40 14.52 0.80
CA SER A 53 11.89 14.31 -0.56
C SER A 53 10.50 14.91 -0.72
N PRO A 54 10.03 15.17 -1.96
CA PRO A 54 8.69 15.69 -2.22
C PRO A 54 7.58 14.82 -1.64
N SER A 55 6.38 15.39 -1.52
CA SER A 55 5.18 14.60 -1.21
C SER A 55 4.95 13.52 -2.27
N ARG A 56 4.36 12.42 -1.82
CA ARG A 56 4.12 11.24 -2.65
C ARG A 56 2.64 10.92 -2.62
N TYR A 57 2.15 10.46 -3.75
CA TYR A 57 0.73 10.27 -3.98
C TYR A 57 0.48 8.86 -4.47
N VAL A 58 -0.74 8.39 -4.23
CA VAL A 58 -1.20 7.10 -4.71
C VAL A 58 -2.62 7.22 -5.22
N THR A 59 -2.98 6.40 -6.20
CA THR A 59 -4.37 6.20 -6.59
C THR A 59 -4.87 4.89 -5.99
N ILE A 60 -6.06 4.91 -5.39
CA ILE A 60 -6.69 3.71 -4.84
C ILE A 60 -7.14 2.80 -5.99
N VAL A 61 -6.73 1.54 -5.98
CA VAL A 61 -7.08 0.58 -7.04
C VAL A 61 -8.38 -0.13 -6.70
N ASN A 62 -8.47 -0.72 -5.52
CA ASN A 62 -9.66 -1.45 -5.08
C ASN A 62 -10.20 -0.89 -3.77
N GLU A 63 -11.43 -1.28 -3.44
CA GLU A 63 -11.97 -1.03 -2.10
C GLU A 63 -11.06 -1.72 -1.06
N PRO A 64 -10.83 -1.09 0.09
CA PRO A 64 -10.05 -1.70 1.15
C PRO A 64 -10.59 -3.07 1.55
N GLU A 65 -9.68 -4.03 1.71
CA GLU A 65 -10.02 -5.36 2.22
C GLU A 65 -10.66 -5.23 3.61
N PRO A 66 -11.55 -6.15 4.03
CA PRO A 66 -12.00 -6.17 5.42
C PRO A 66 -10.80 -6.15 6.38
N PRO A 67 -10.90 -5.46 7.53
CA PRO A 67 -9.79 -5.38 8.47
C PRO A 67 -9.35 -6.79 8.89
N LEU A 68 -8.04 -6.99 8.97
CA LEU A 68 -7.45 -8.30 9.26
C LEU A 68 -7.77 -8.80 10.69
N ASP A 69 -8.16 -7.87 11.56
CA ASP A 69 -8.70 -8.06 12.90
C ASP A 69 -9.79 -6.99 13.09
N PRO A 70 -11.04 -7.37 13.46
CA PRO A 70 -12.15 -6.41 13.62
C PRO A 70 -11.89 -5.30 14.63
N GLU A 71 -10.99 -5.52 15.59
CA GLU A 71 -10.61 -4.51 16.59
C GLU A 71 -9.37 -3.70 16.19
N ALA A 72 -8.72 -4.05 15.07
CA ALA A 72 -7.50 -3.40 14.64
C ALA A 72 -7.72 -2.49 13.43
N GLU A 73 -7.07 -1.32 13.46
CA GLU A 73 -7.05 -0.32 12.40
C GLU A 73 -6.21 -0.72 11.16
N TRP A 74 -5.75 -1.98 11.09
CA TRP A 74 -4.82 -2.47 10.06
C TRP A 74 -5.55 -2.98 8.82
N GLN A 75 -6.27 -2.09 8.15
CA GLN A 75 -6.93 -2.40 6.89
C GLN A 75 -5.97 -2.28 5.71
N VAL A 76 -6.04 -3.22 4.77
CA VAL A 76 -5.17 -3.25 3.58
C VAL A 76 -5.91 -2.69 2.37
N VAL A 77 -5.21 -1.93 1.54
CA VAL A 77 -5.72 -1.42 0.26
C VAL A 77 -4.65 -1.56 -0.82
N SER A 78 -5.06 -1.87 -2.06
CA SER A 78 -4.15 -1.85 -3.21
C SER A 78 -4.11 -0.46 -3.81
N VAL A 79 -2.90 0.02 -4.08
CA VAL A 79 -2.67 1.38 -4.58
C VAL A 79 -1.69 1.39 -5.74
N MET A 80 -1.91 2.29 -6.70
CA MET A 80 -0.99 2.59 -7.78
C MET A 80 -0.17 3.82 -7.40
N LEU A 81 1.15 3.78 -7.63
CA LEU A 81 2.00 4.94 -7.34
C LEU A 81 1.80 6.06 -8.35
N MET A 82 1.79 7.29 -7.82
CA MET A 82 1.67 8.53 -8.58
C MET A 82 2.87 9.42 -8.24
N SER A 83 3.77 9.60 -9.20
CA SER A 83 4.98 10.41 -9.00
C SER A 83 4.81 11.82 -9.56
N PRO A 84 5.28 12.86 -8.84
CA PRO A 84 5.36 14.21 -9.40
C PRO A 84 6.51 14.39 -10.41
N GLU A 85 7.40 13.39 -10.55
CA GLU A 85 8.55 13.43 -11.44
C GLU A 85 8.15 12.92 -12.83
N THR A 86 7.58 13.81 -13.64
CA THR A 86 6.96 13.47 -14.93
C THR A 86 7.94 13.35 -16.11
N ASN A 87 9.21 13.74 -15.92
CA ASN A 87 10.24 13.69 -16.95
C ASN A 87 10.64 12.25 -17.36
N PHE A 88 10.20 11.24 -16.61
CA PHE A 88 10.55 9.85 -16.80
C PHE A 88 9.41 9.00 -17.37
N VAL A 89 8.46 9.64 -18.07
CA VAL A 89 7.35 8.94 -18.71
C VAL A 89 7.86 7.84 -19.63
N SER A 90 7.33 6.63 -19.45
CA SER A 90 7.64 5.48 -20.27
C SER A 90 6.38 4.85 -20.86
N ASP A 91 6.54 3.76 -21.61
CA ASP A 91 5.44 2.98 -22.18
C ASP A 91 4.65 2.16 -21.15
N VAL A 92 5.11 2.14 -19.90
CA VAL A 92 4.45 1.49 -18.76
C VAL A 92 3.92 2.51 -17.75
N ASP A 93 4.04 3.80 -18.07
CA ASP A 93 3.56 4.91 -17.26
C ASP A 93 2.56 5.75 -18.06
N LEU A 94 1.66 6.43 -17.38
CA LEU A 94 0.76 7.40 -18.01
C LEU A 94 0.91 8.78 -17.34
N PHE A 95 1.16 9.79 -18.17
CA PHE A 95 1.16 11.17 -17.73
C PHE A 95 -0.28 11.66 -17.55
N ILE A 96 -0.59 12.13 -16.33
CA ILE A 96 -1.89 12.71 -15.97
C ILE A 96 -1.69 14.22 -15.69
N PRO A 97 -2.22 15.10 -16.56
CA PRO A 97 -2.21 16.53 -16.34
C PRO A 97 -2.92 16.94 -15.04
N GLN A 98 -2.45 18.01 -14.41
CA GLN A 98 -3.08 18.60 -13.22
C GLN A 98 -4.57 18.95 -13.43
N GLU A 99 -4.98 19.30 -14.65
CA GLU A 99 -6.37 19.67 -14.96
C GLU A 99 -7.33 18.48 -14.85
N ILE A 100 -6.80 17.27 -15.06
CA ILE A 100 -7.50 16.00 -14.93
C ILE A 100 -7.45 15.53 -13.48
N SER A 101 -6.24 15.41 -12.92
CA SER A 101 -6.05 14.89 -11.56
C SER A 101 -6.57 15.82 -10.48
N GLY A 102 -6.66 17.13 -10.76
CA GLY A 102 -6.96 18.17 -9.77
C GLY A 102 -5.88 18.34 -8.69
N VAL A 103 -4.79 17.58 -8.76
CA VAL A 103 -3.61 17.79 -7.92
C VAL A 103 -2.85 18.96 -8.51
N GLY A 104 -2.36 19.90 -7.70
CA GLY A 104 -1.79 21.18 -8.16
C GLY A 104 -0.46 21.09 -8.95
N GLN A 105 -0.19 19.93 -9.55
CA GLN A 105 0.94 19.62 -10.41
C GLN A 105 0.61 18.36 -11.25
N ASP A 106 1.31 18.20 -12.37
CA ASP A 106 1.20 17.01 -13.19
C ASP A 106 1.71 15.77 -12.45
N LEU A 107 1.14 14.62 -12.77
CA LEU A 107 1.48 13.34 -12.17
C LEU A 107 1.85 12.30 -13.23
N LEU A 108 2.72 11.38 -12.84
CA LEU A 108 3.06 10.19 -13.59
C LEU A 108 2.48 8.98 -12.86
N ALA A 109 1.47 8.36 -13.46
CA ALA A 109 0.88 7.11 -12.98
C ALA A 109 1.77 5.94 -13.38
N GLN A 110 2.32 5.24 -12.38
CA GLN A 110 3.18 4.08 -12.60
C GLN A 110 2.32 2.83 -12.71
N THR A 111 1.81 2.54 -13.90
CA THR A 111 0.83 1.45 -14.07
C THR A 111 1.41 0.05 -13.82
N TRP A 112 2.74 -0.07 -13.92
CA TRP A 112 3.51 -1.26 -13.56
C TRP A 112 3.67 -1.43 -12.04
N HIS A 113 3.35 -0.42 -11.24
CA HIS A 113 3.72 -0.34 -9.82
C HIS A 113 2.50 -0.21 -8.91
N ILE A 114 1.72 -1.29 -8.88
CA ILE A 114 0.58 -1.47 -7.98
C ILE A 114 1.03 -2.28 -6.77
N LEU A 115 0.82 -1.74 -5.56
CA LEU A 115 1.27 -2.35 -4.32
C LEU A 115 0.19 -2.32 -3.24
N PRO A 116 0.16 -3.32 -2.34
CA PRO A 116 -0.67 -3.25 -1.15
C PRO A 116 -0.03 -2.33 -0.09
N MET A 117 -0.86 -1.63 0.67
CA MET A 117 -0.45 -0.82 1.82
C MET A 117 -1.51 -0.81 2.92
N LEU A 118 -1.15 -0.31 4.11
CA LEU A 118 -2.11 -0.07 5.20
C LEU A 118 -2.83 1.28 5.01
N THR A 119 -4.16 1.29 5.09
CA THR A 119 -4.98 2.51 4.89
C THR A 119 -4.66 3.61 5.91
N CYS A 120 -4.26 3.25 7.13
CA CYS A 120 -3.87 4.20 8.18
C CYS A 120 -2.62 5.03 7.86
N ASN A 121 -1.91 4.72 6.76
CA ASN A 121 -0.76 5.47 6.25
C ASN A 121 -1.13 6.45 5.12
N LEU A 122 -2.41 6.51 4.73
CA LEU A 122 -2.94 7.59 3.91
C LEU A 122 -3.11 8.85 4.76
N LEU A 123 -2.73 10.01 4.22
CA LEU A 123 -2.83 11.28 4.93
C LEU A 123 -4.18 11.95 4.69
N GLN A 124 -4.50 12.23 3.43
CA GLN A 124 -5.74 12.91 3.02
C GLN A 124 -6.00 12.68 1.53
N PRO A 125 -7.27 12.68 1.09
CA PRO A 125 -7.60 12.70 -0.34
C PRO A 125 -7.17 14.03 -0.94
N VAL A 126 -6.63 14.00 -2.15
CA VAL A 126 -6.17 15.18 -2.89
C VAL A 126 -6.69 15.16 -4.32
N GLY A 127 -6.92 16.34 -4.88
CA GLY A 127 -7.39 16.48 -6.24
C GLY A 127 -8.79 15.91 -6.48
N ARG A 128 -8.98 15.29 -7.63
CA ARG A 128 -10.25 14.72 -8.11
C ARG A 128 -10.10 13.21 -8.25
N ARG A 129 -11.17 12.50 -7.93
CA ARG A 129 -11.32 11.08 -8.28
C ARG A 129 -11.24 10.94 -9.80
N LEU A 130 -10.39 10.03 -10.27
CA LEU A 130 -10.24 9.74 -11.69
C LEU A 130 -11.55 9.19 -12.26
N SER A 131 -11.85 9.53 -13.53
CA SER A 131 -13.01 8.96 -14.21
C SER A 131 -12.81 7.46 -14.41
N ARG A 132 -13.92 6.75 -14.61
CA ARG A 132 -13.88 5.33 -14.87
C ARG A 132 -13.09 5.00 -16.14
N GLU A 133 -13.22 5.80 -17.21
CA GLU A 133 -12.47 5.56 -18.45
C GLU A 133 -10.96 5.67 -18.23
N ILE A 134 -10.51 6.67 -17.46
CA ILE A 134 -9.10 6.84 -17.13
C ILE A 134 -8.62 5.68 -16.26
N TYR A 135 -9.40 5.30 -15.24
CA TYR A 135 -9.06 4.18 -14.37
C TYR A 135 -8.90 2.87 -15.15
N ASP A 136 -9.87 2.52 -16.00
CA ASP A 136 -9.85 1.29 -16.80
C ASP A 136 -8.66 1.30 -17.78
N LEU A 137 -8.33 2.46 -18.35
CA LEU A 137 -7.15 2.64 -19.20
C LEU A 137 -5.84 2.39 -18.44
N LEU A 138 -5.70 2.96 -17.23
CA LEU A 138 -4.51 2.75 -16.38
C LEU A 138 -4.31 1.27 -16.05
N MET A 139 -5.39 0.56 -15.72
CA MET A 139 -5.34 -0.89 -15.46
C MET A 139 -4.90 -1.65 -16.71
N THR A 140 -5.47 -1.31 -17.87
CA THR A 140 -5.15 -2.01 -19.13
C THR A 140 -3.68 -1.85 -19.54
N VAL A 141 -3.07 -0.67 -19.34
CA VAL A 141 -1.63 -0.48 -19.59
C VAL A 141 -0.79 -1.37 -18.65
N GLY A 142 -1.13 -1.41 -17.36
CA GLY A 142 -0.45 -2.27 -16.38
C GLY A 142 -0.61 -3.76 -16.70
N ASP A 143 -1.83 -4.19 -17.03
CA ASP A 143 -2.14 -5.57 -17.40
C ASP A 143 -1.39 -6.00 -18.66
N TYR A 144 -1.25 -5.10 -19.64
CA TYR A 144 -0.47 -5.38 -20.85
C TYR A 144 1.01 -5.56 -20.52
N TYR A 145 1.59 -4.68 -19.70
CA TYR A 145 2.98 -4.82 -19.25
C TYR A 145 3.24 -6.15 -18.52
N LEU A 146 2.26 -6.61 -17.72
CA LEU A 146 2.33 -7.88 -17.01
C LEU A 146 2.00 -9.10 -17.90
N GLY A 147 1.65 -8.89 -19.17
CA GLY A 147 1.26 -9.96 -20.10
C GLY A 147 -0.08 -10.61 -19.78
N LEU A 148 -0.97 -9.91 -19.07
CA LEU A 148 -2.32 -10.36 -18.71
C LEU A 148 -3.35 -10.10 -19.82
N VAL A 149 -3.08 -9.13 -20.70
CA VAL A 149 -3.88 -8.85 -21.91
C VAL A 149 -3.00 -8.79 -23.15
N ASP A 150 -3.57 -9.11 -24.31
CA ASP A 150 -2.83 -9.29 -25.56
C ASP A 150 -2.50 -7.95 -26.27
N ALA A 151 -3.19 -6.87 -25.94
CA ALA A 151 -3.08 -5.60 -26.64
C ALA A 151 -2.99 -4.42 -25.67
N ALA A 152 -2.01 -3.54 -25.91
CA ALA A 152 -1.92 -2.24 -25.26
C ALA A 152 -2.99 -1.30 -25.82
N PRO A 153 -3.49 -0.34 -25.02
CA PRO A 153 -4.27 0.77 -25.53
C PRO A 153 -3.47 1.56 -26.56
N SER A 154 -4.13 2.00 -27.63
CA SER A 154 -3.50 2.78 -28.67
C SER A 154 -3.25 4.23 -28.22
N PRO A 155 -2.20 4.91 -28.72
CA PRO A 155 -1.96 6.31 -28.39
C PRO A 155 -3.16 7.25 -28.62
N PRO A 156 -3.94 7.12 -29.71
CA PRO A 156 -5.15 7.93 -29.89
C PRO A 156 -6.22 7.72 -28.82
N GLU A 157 -6.37 6.49 -28.29
CA GLU A 157 -7.31 6.20 -27.19
C GLU A 157 -6.85 6.88 -25.89
N ILE A 158 -5.54 6.87 -25.62
CA ILE A 158 -4.93 7.52 -24.45
C ILE A 158 -5.08 9.05 -24.55
N GLU A 159 -4.77 9.61 -25.72
CA GLU A 159 -4.86 11.06 -25.98
C GLU A 159 -6.31 11.57 -25.97
N ALA A 160 -7.28 10.75 -26.37
CA ALA A 160 -8.70 11.09 -26.30
C ALA A 160 -9.18 11.37 -24.86
N LEU A 161 -8.52 10.78 -23.86
CA LEU A 161 -8.75 11.04 -22.44
C LEU A 161 -7.87 12.17 -21.87
N GLY A 162 -7.09 12.85 -22.72
CA GLY A 162 -6.19 13.93 -22.33
C GLY A 162 -4.92 13.47 -21.59
N LEU A 163 -4.65 12.16 -21.58
CA LEU A 163 -3.43 11.59 -21.03
C LEU A 163 -2.32 11.56 -22.07
N LYS A 164 -1.07 11.32 -21.63
CA LYS A 164 0.07 11.12 -22.56
C LYS A 164 0.83 9.85 -22.20
N ILE A 165 1.34 9.18 -23.22
CA ILE A 165 2.18 7.99 -23.11
C ILE A 165 3.47 8.22 -23.90
N ALA A 166 4.57 7.59 -23.46
CA ALA A 166 5.80 7.58 -24.23
C ALA A 166 5.79 6.49 -25.32
N SER A 167 6.82 6.50 -26.18
CA SER A 167 7.03 5.42 -27.15
C SER A 167 7.36 4.09 -26.47
N ILE A 168 6.94 2.97 -27.08
CA ILE A 168 7.06 1.57 -26.62
C ILE A 168 8.49 1.12 -26.23
N SER A 169 9.54 1.86 -26.61
CA SER A 169 10.93 1.52 -26.28
C SER A 169 11.55 2.39 -25.17
N SER A 170 10.77 3.30 -24.57
CA SER A 170 11.28 4.26 -23.59
C SER A 170 11.64 3.62 -22.25
N SER A 171 10.92 2.60 -21.78
CA SER A 171 11.26 1.85 -20.55
C SER A 171 12.66 1.22 -20.55
N GLN A 172 13.28 1.04 -21.72
CA GLN A 172 14.64 0.51 -21.85
C GLN A 172 15.74 1.55 -21.66
N GLN A 173 15.39 2.84 -21.56
CA GLN A 173 16.36 3.90 -21.36
C GLN A 173 16.97 3.83 -19.95
N PRO A 174 18.32 3.94 -19.80
CA PRO A 174 18.97 3.80 -18.50
C PRO A 174 18.47 4.76 -17.42
N GLU A 175 18.10 5.98 -17.81
CA GLU A 175 17.59 7.01 -16.90
C GLU A 175 16.20 6.64 -16.36
N ILE A 176 15.32 6.13 -17.23
CA ILE A 176 13.99 5.63 -16.84
C ILE A 176 14.13 4.40 -15.93
N GLN A 177 15.01 3.47 -16.25
CA GLN A 177 15.27 2.31 -15.37
C GLN A 177 15.87 2.71 -14.02
N ALA A 178 16.70 3.75 -13.97
CA ALA A 178 17.21 4.29 -12.72
C ALA A 178 16.07 4.90 -11.89
N PHE A 179 15.17 5.66 -12.53
CA PHE A 179 13.97 6.19 -11.91
C PHE A 179 13.05 5.07 -11.37
N HIS A 180 12.73 4.05 -12.17
CA HIS A 180 11.89 2.93 -11.72
C HIS A 180 12.49 2.18 -10.53
N ARG A 181 13.82 1.96 -10.51
CA ARG A 181 14.50 1.35 -9.35
C ARG A 181 14.42 2.23 -8.10
N GLN A 182 14.51 3.55 -8.27
CA GLN A 182 14.36 4.50 -7.17
C GLN A 182 12.94 4.47 -6.60
N GLU A 183 11.93 4.39 -7.46
CA GLU A 183 10.52 4.29 -7.04
C GLU A 183 10.22 2.94 -6.37
N GLN A 184 10.77 1.83 -6.87
CA GLN A 184 10.74 0.53 -6.19
C GLN A 184 11.38 0.59 -4.80
N ALA A 185 12.56 1.18 -4.68
CA ALA A 185 13.23 1.31 -3.38
C ALA A 185 12.41 2.17 -2.41
N TRP A 186 11.79 3.25 -2.89
CA TRP A 186 10.94 4.10 -2.08
C TRP A 186 9.70 3.35 -1.55
N SER A 187 9.21 2.33 -2.26
CA SER A 187 8.01 1.57 -1.86
C SER A 187 8.12 0.83 -0.53
N ASP A 188 9.32 0.72 0.06
CA ASP A 188 9.50 0.22 1.43
C ASP A 188 8.62 0.97 2.45
N VAL A 189 8.33 2.26 2.22
CA VAL A 189 7.40 3.07 3.02
C VAL A 189 6.02 2.41 3.15
N LEU A 190 5.58 1.71 2.10
CA LEU A 190 4.30 1.02 2.02
C LEU A 190 4.40 -0.43 2.51
N LEU A 191 5.49 -1.11 2.13
CA LEU A 191 5.64 -2.55 2.29
C LEU A 191 6.12 -2.97 3.69
N VAL A 192 7.02 -2.21 4.32
CA VAL A 192 7.55 -2.55 5.64
C VAL A 192 6.44 -2.57 6.71
N PRO A 193 5.55 -1.55 6.81
CA PRO A 193 4.45 -1.58 7.77
C PRO A 193 3.47 -2.72 7.52
N LEU A 194 3.18 -3.01 6.25
CA LEU A 194 2.31 -4.11 5.88
C LEU A 194 2.92 -5.46 6.28
N ALA A 195 4.22 -5.66 6.03
CA ALA A 195 4.94 -6.86 6.47
C ALA A 195 4.90 -7.01 7.99
N ALA A 196 5.06 -5.90 8.72
CA ALA A 196 4.95 -5.85 10.17
C ALA A 196 3.55 -6.26 10.66
N ALA A 197 2.49 -5.74 10.03
CA ALA A 197 1.11 -6.09 10.36
C ALA A 197 0.82 -7.57 10.11
N ARG A 198 1.24 -8.10 8.95
CA ARG A 198 1.10 -9.53 8.64
C ARG A 198 1.86 -10.41 9.63
N ALA A 199 3.07 -10.02 10.03
CA ALA A 199 3.86 -10.74 11.02
C ALA A 199 3.22 -10.71 12.42
N TYR A 200 2.73 -9.54 12.84
CA TYR A 200 2.01 -9.36 14.10
C TYR A 200 0.78 -10.27 14.18
N LEU A 201 -0.08 -10.23 13.16
CA LEU A 201 -1.30 -11.04 13.11
C LEU A 201 -1.00 -12.55 13.07
N LYS A 202 0.04 -12.96 12.32
CA LYS A 202 0.47 -14.35 12.31
C LYS A 202 0.92 -14.81 13.70
N ARG A 203 1.61 -13.95 14.45
CA ARG A 203 2.05 -14.23 15.82
C ARG A 203 0.87 -14.31 16.79
N MET A 204 -0.10 -13.40 16.67
CA MET A 204 -1.32 -13.42 17.49
C MET A 204 -2.10 -14.71 17.29
N LYS A 205 -2.36 -15.11 16.04
CA LYS A 205 -3.05 -16.38 15.74
C LYS A 205 -2.33 -17.61 16.30
N LEU A 206 -1.00 -17.61 16.27
CA LEU A 206 -0.21 -18.69 16.87
C LEU A 206 -0.37 -18.71 18.39
N MET A 207 -0.31 -17.54 19.04
CA MET A 207 -0.48 -17.42 20.50
C MET A 207 -1.87 -17.86 20.95
N ASP A 208 -2.92 -17.49 20.20
CA ASP A 208 -4.29 -17.92 20.47
C ASP A 208 -4.44 -19.44 20.34
N SER A 209 -3.81 -20.05 19.33
CA SER A 209 -3.79 -21.51 19.17
C SER A 209 -3.14 -22.21 20.36
N VAL A 210 -1.96 -21.73 20.79
CA VAL A 210 -1.22 -22.30 21.92
C VAL A 210 -2.01 -22.13 23.23
N LEU A 211 -2.64 -20.97 23.44
CA LEU A 211 -3.47 -20.73 24.62
C LEU A 211 -4.69 -21.65 24.64
N ASN A 212 -5.38 -21.80 23.50
CA ASN A 212 -6.53 -22.69 23.38
C ASN A 212 -6.15 -24.15 23.64
N GLU A 213 -5.01 -24.62 23.12
CA GLU A 213 -4.48 -25.95 23.43
C GLU A 213 -4.19 -26.12 24.93
N ALA A 214 -3.55 -25.14 25.56
CA ALA A 214 -3.29 -25.18 27.00
C ALA A 214 -4.57 -25.24 27.84
N ILE A 215 -5.61 -24.49 27.44
CA ILE A 215 -6.94 -24.53 28.07
C ILE A 215 -7.57 -25.92 27.91
N GLN A 216 -7.50 -26.52 26.71
CA GLN A 216 -8.05 -27.86 26.46
C GLN A 216 -7.32 -28.92 27.26
N ILE A 217 -5.99 -28.87 27.33
CA ILE A 217 -5.18 -29.78 28.17
C ILE A 217 -5.60 -29.64 29.64
N SER A 218 -5.71 -28.41 30.15
CA SER A 218 -6.14 -28.16 31.53
C SER A 218 -7.54 -28.72 31.83
N ARG A 219 -8.48 -28.56 30.89
CA ARG A 219 -9.84 -29.11 31.01
C ARG A 219 -9.82 -30.64 31.03
N ASN A 220 -9.06 -31.27 30.12
CA ASN A 220 -8.96 -32.73 30.05
C ASN A 220 -8.38 -33.32 31.34
N LEU A 221 -7.28 -32.72 31.86
CA LEU A 221 -6.68 -33.13 33.14
C LEU A 221 -7.66 -32.98 34.32
N SER A 222 -8.48 -31.93 34.32
CA SER A 222 -9.49 -31.69 35.37
C SER A 222 -10.65 -32.69 35.31
N VAL A 223 -10.97 -33.22 34.13
CA VAL A 223 -11.99 -34.26 33.95
C VAL A 223 -11.44 -35.63 34.33
N GLU A 224 -10.21 -35.95 33.94
CA GLU A 224 -9.55 -37.21 34.31
C GLU A 224 -9.37 -37.35 35.83
N THR A 225 -8.95 -36.27 36.51
CA THR A 225 -8.79 -36.25 37.97
C THR A 225 -10.11 -36.45 38.71
N LYS A 226 -11.20 -35.80 38.29
CA LYS A 226 -12.54 -36.04 38.86
C LYS A 226 -13.01 -37.48 38.63
N SER A 227 -12.79 -38.04 37.44
CA SER A 227 -13.16 -39.44 37.16
C SER A 227 -12.39 -40.45 38.00
N ALA A 228 -11.13 -40.15 38.34
CA ALA A 228 -10.28 -41.01 39.16
C ALA A 228 -10.65 -40.94 40.66
N GLU A 229 -11.08 -39.78 41.15
CA GLU A 229 -11.60 -39.61 42.52
C GLU A 229 -12.96 -40.29 42.70
N ASP A 230 -13.85 -40.23 41.70
CA ASP A 230 -15.17 -40.88 41.74
C ASP A 230 -15.10 -42.42 41.65
N CYS A 231 -14.00 -43.01 41.17
CA CYS A 231 -13.79 -44.46 41.09
C CYS A 231 -13.18 -45.09 42.36
N GLN A 232 -12.85 -44.29 43.39
CA GLN A 232 -12.25 -44.75 44.65
C GLN A 232 -13.23 -44.84 45.83
N ILE A 233 -14.54 -44.74 45.59
CA ILE A 233 -15.60 -44.87 46.61
C ILE A 233 -16.30 -46.23 46.52
#